data_AF-A0A550C7H7-F1
#
_entry.id   AF-A0A550C7H7-F1
#
_cell.length_a   1.000
_cell.length_b   1.000
_cell.length_c   1.000
_cell.angle_alpha   90.00
_cell.angle_beta   90.00
_cell.angle_gamma   90.00
#
_symmetry.space_group_name_H-M   'P 1'
#
loop_
_entity.id
_entity.type
_entity.pdbx_description
1 polymer ?
#
loop_
_entity_poly.entity_id
_entity_poly.type
_entity_poly.pdbx_seq_one_letter_code
_entity_poly.pdbx_strand_id
1 'polypeptide(L)'
;MYLFIVLYAYKVDDRRIQGKYHWALLACPMADLDVRALSSAKVYQITNKESIRHWRTDHKSVDVLKSERVIGFIRLPEVQGGSAVTGFIEESPAVHEEDSYPPDARQWSCAWWVIRLIRSFVDAEMMVDPVRGRDTEGNWFERFKQRVQAQGMKLEQKRGQWMTSQDTGSMTIQSIILDFNAT
;
A
#
# COMPACT_ATOMS: atom_id res chain seq x y z
N MET A 1 5.20 0.80 15.93
CA MET A 1 4.94 1.84 14.89
C MET A 1 4.02 1.24 13.86
N TYR A 2 3.00 1.96 13.39
CA TYR A 2 2.07 1.44 12.39
C TYR A 2 2.37 1.99 11.01
N LEU A 3 2.27 1.13 10.00
CA LEU A 3 2.37 1.51 8.61
C LEU A 3 1.02 1.32 7.93
N PHE A 4 0.71 2.24 7.02
CA PHE A 4 -0.48 2.17 6.18
C PHE A 4 -0.06 2.27 4.72
N ILE A 5 -0.59 1.39 3.88
CA ILE A 5 -0.54 1.60 2.43
C ILE A 5 -1.64 2.59 2.09
N VAL A 6 -1.27 3.73 1.51
CA VAL A 6 -2.21 4.71 0.98
C VAL A 6 -2.39 4.43 -0.50
N LEU A 7 -3.63 4.18 -0.91
CA LEU A 7 -3.99 3.95 -2.30
C LEU A 7 -4.51 5.23 -2.93
N TYR A 8 -3.85 5.69 -3.98
CA TYR A 8 -4.27 6.84 -4.77
C TYR A 8 -4.78 6.39 -6.14
N ALA A 9 -5.89 6.96 -6.60
CA ALA A 9 -6.34 6.87 -7.98
C ALA A 9 -5.26 7.42 -8.92
N TYR A 10 -4.91 6.63 -9.94
CA TYR A 10 -4.04 7.10 -11.00
C TYR A 10 -4.84 8.04 -11.92
N LYS A 11 -4.31 9.25 -12.15
CA LYS A 11 -4.92 10.25 -13.05
C LYS A 11 -3.96 10.58 -14.19
N VAL A 12 -4.48 10.70 -15.40
CA VAL A 12 -3.82 11.28 -16.59
C VAL A 12 -4.78 12.33 -17.15
N ASP A 13 -4.33 13.56 -17.34
CA ASP A 13 -5.15 14.69 -17.81
C ASP A 13 -6.49 14.80 -17.06
N ASP A 14 -6.41 14.77 -15.73
CA ASP A 14 -7.53 14.77 -14.77
C ASP A 14 -8.52 13.59 -14.83
N ARG A 15 -8.35 12.67 -15.78
CA ARG A 15 -9.17 11.45 -15.87
C ARG A 15 -8.60 10.34 -15.00
N ARG A 16 -9.45 9.75 -14.16
CA ARG A 16 -9.10 8.53 -13.39
C ARG A 16 -8.93 7.36 -14.37
N ILE A 17 -7.81 6.66 -14.27
CA ILE A 17 -7.57 5.45 -15.05
C ILE A 17 -7.98 4.25 -14.21
N GLN A 18 -9.08 3.60 -14.60
CA GLN A 18 -9.62 2.45 -13.88
C GLN A 18 -8.59 1.31 -13.82
N GLY A 19 -8.49 0.67 -12.65
CA GLY A 19 -7.57 -0.44 -12.41
C GLY A 19 -6.10 -0.05 -12.24
N LYS A 20 -5.75 1.24 -12.31
CA LYS A 20 -4.40 1.73 -12.02
C LYS A 20 -4.39 2.54 -10.73
N TYR A 21 -3.51 2.17 -9.83
CA TYR A 21 -3.37 2.79 -8.52
C TYR A 21 -1.92 3.17 -8.26
N HIS A 22 -1.73 4.28 -7.58
CA HIS A 22 -0.45 4.67 -7.03
C HIS A 22 -0.40 4.30 -5.55
N TRP A 23 0.65 3.60 -5.15
CA TRP A 23 0.83 3.10 -3.79
C TRP A 23 1.86 3.96 -3.08
N ALA A 24 1.59 4.28 -1.82
CA ALA A 24 2.53 4.94 -0.94
C ALA A 24 2.43 4.35 0.46
N LEU A 25 3.42 4.63 1.30
CA LEU A 25 3.42 4.30 2.71
C LEU A 25 3.20 5.55 3.56
N LEU A 26 2.50 5.38 4.65
CA LEU A 26 2.27 6.39 5.67
C LEU A 26 2.63 5.76 7.01
N ALA A 27 3.57 6.37 7.73
CA ALA A 27 3.95 5.93 9.06
C ALA A 27 3.16 6.71 10.10
N CYS A 28 2.54 6.00 11.03
CA CYS A 28 1.76 6.57 12.11
C CYS A 28 2.22 5.98 13.45
N PRO A 29 2.51 6.80 14.47
CA PRO A 29 2.83 6.29 15.80
C PRO A 29 1.63 5.62 16.48
N MET A 30 0.41 5.88 16.01
CA MET A 30 -0.83 5.37 16.59
C MET A 30 -1.44 4.27 15.72
N ALA A 31 -2.12 3.31 16.38
CA ALA A 31 -2.80 2.18 15.76
C ALA A 31 -3.91 2.61 14.80
N ASP A 32 -4.57 3.70 15.13
CA ASP A 32 -5.68 4.26 14.38
C ASP A 32 -5.28 5.59 13.73
N LEU A 33 -5.82 5.83 12.54
CA LEU A 33 -5.61 7.08 11.82
C LEU A 33 -6.49 8.18 12.45
N ASP A 34 -5.90 9.08 13.22
CA ASP A 34 -6.55 10.34 13.63
C ASP A 34 -6.50 11.34 12.46
N VAL A 35 -7.55 12.16 12.34
CA VAL A 35 -7.65 13.33 11.45
C VAL A 35 -6.37 14.18 11.52
N ARG A 36 -5.83 14.40 12.72
CA ARG A 36 -4.58 15.16 12.90
C ARG A 36 -3.40 14.49 12.20
N ALA A 37 -3.27 13.17 12.33
CA ALA A 37 -2.21 12.41 11.69
C ALA A 37 -2.31 12.47 10.15
N LEU A 38 -3.53 12.57 9.60
CA LEU A 38 -3.77 12.63 8.16
C LEU A 38 -3.62 14.04 7.55
N SER A 39 -3.80 15.09 8.34
CA SER A 39 -3.76 16.49 7.87
C SER A 39 -2.37 17.02 7.51
N SER A 40 -1.30 16.38 8.00
CA SER A 40 0.09 16.73 7.70
C SER A 40 0.96 15.47 7.66
N ALA A 41 0.45 14.41 7.03
CA ALA A 41 1.13 13.12 7.05
C ALA A 41 2.36 13.13 6.14
N LYS A 42 3.47 12.56 6.62
CA LYS A 42 4.60 12.24 5.77
C LYS A 42 4.29 10.95 5.00
N VAL A 43 4.21 11.08 3.68
CA VAL A 43 3.92 9.99 2.76
C VAL A 43 5.20 9.61 2.03
N TYR A 44 5.57 8.35 2.14
CA TYR A 44 6.73 7.74 1.52
C TYR A 44 6.32 7.04 0.23
N GLN A 45 6.93 7.44 -0.87
CA GLN A 45 6.58 6.97 -2.20
C GLN A 45 7.77 7.12 -3.15
N ILE A 46 7.68 6.40 -4.26
CA ILE A 46 8.53 6.58 -5.44
C ILE A 46 7.69 7.03 -6.63
N THR A 47 8.31 7.69 -7.60
CA THR A 47 7.64 8.19 -8.80
C THR A 47 8.51 8.02 -10.04
N ASN A 48 7.86 7.93 -11.19
CA ASN A 48 8.49 7.88 -12.51
C ASN A 48 7.87 8.91 -13.47
N LYS A 49 7.31 10.01 -12.93
CA LYS A 49 6.61 11.06 -13.69
C LYS A 49 7.42 11.61 -14.87
N GLU A 50 8.75 11.63 -14.76
CA GLU A 50 9.65 12.17 -15.79
C GLU A 50 10.01 11.14 -16.87
N SER A 51 9.99 9.85 -16.54
CA SER A 51 10.28 8.78 -17.49
C SER A 51 9.90 7.43 -16.88
N ILE A 52 9.28 6.56 -17.68
CA ILE A 52 8.94 5.19 -17.28
C ILE A 52 10.15 4.35 -16.82
N ARG A 53 11.37 4.76 -17.18
CA ARG A 53 12.62 4.07 -16.82
C ARG A 53 13.36 4.70 -15.63
N HIS A 54 12.98 5.89 -15.20
CA HIS A 54 13.68 6.61 -14.14
C HIS A 54 12.77 6.78 -12.94
N TRP A 55 12.88 5.83 -12.01
CA TRP A 55 12.22 5.91 -10.72
C TRP A 55 13.09 6.68 -9.73
N ARG A 56 12.46 7.55 -8.95
CA ARG A 56 13.10 8.29 -7.86
C ARG A 56 12.20 8.33 -6.63
N THR A 57 12.79 8.62 -5.47
CA THR A 57 12.03 8.89 -4.25
C THR A 57 11.30 10.23 -4.41
N ASP A 58 10.08 10.30 -3.89
CA ASP A 58 9.21 11.50 -3.93
C ASP A 58 8.46 11.64 -2.60
N HIS A 59 9.20 11.50 -1.49
CA HIS A 59 8.62 11.57 -0.15
C HIS A 59 8.12 12.98 0.12
N LYS A 60 6.91 13.13 0.65
CA LYS A 60 6.26 14.43 0.81
C LYS A 60 5.35 14.46 2.02
N SER A 61 5.30 15.62 2.67
CA SER A 61 4.25 15.93 3.62
C SER A 61 3.01 16.39 2.86
N VAL A 62 1.88 15.72 3.08
CA VAL A 62 0.61 16.04 2.42
C VAL A 62 -0.54 15.97 3.41
N ASP A 63 -1.53 16.81 3.16
CA ASP A 63 -2.86 16.66 3.75
C ASP A 63 -3.61 15.59 2.95
N VAL A 64 -3.60 14.37 3.47
CA VAL A 64 -4.19 13.21 2.80
C VAL A 64 -5.71 13.36 2.73
N LEU A 65 -6.32 14.05 3.68
CA LEU A 65 -7.77 14.29 3.74
C LEU A 65 -8.26 15.22 2.63
N LYS A 66 -7.41 16.15 2.19
CA LYS A 66 -7.72 17.06 1.07
C LYS A 66 -7.48 16.43 -0.31
N SER A 67 -6.88 15.24 -0.38
CA SER A 67 -6.57 14.62 -1.65
C SER A 67 -7.78 13.85 -2.20
N GLU A 68 -8.42 14.40 -3.23
CA GLU A 68 -9.48 13.72 -4.00
C GLU A 68 -9.01 12.45 -4.73
N ARG A 69 -7.70 12.18 -4.70
CA ARG A 69 -7.10 11.00 -5.29
C ARG A 69 -7.05 9.84 -4.30
N VAL A 70 -7.17 10.07 -3.00
CA VAL A 70 -7.12 8.99 -2.01
C VAL A 70 -8.37 8.13 -2.16
N ILE A 71 -8.15 6.83 -2.32
CA ILE A 71 -9.21 5.83 -2.42
C ILE A 71 -9.42 5.19 -1.06
N GLY A 72 -8.33 4.89 -0.36
CA GLY A 72 -8.38 4.26 0.95
C GLY A 72 -7.00 3.97 1.51
N PHE A 73 -7.03 3.33 2.67
CA PHE A 73 -5.85 2.94 3.45
C PHE A 73 -5.93 1.46 3.75
N ILE A 74 -4.78 0.78 3.71
CA ILE A 74 -4.63 -0.59 4.20
C ILE A 74 -3.69 -0.54 5.38
N ARG A 75 -4.18 -0.92 6.57
CA ARG A 75 -3.35 -1.03 7.76
C ARG A 75 -2.47 -2.27 7.66
N LEU A 76 -1.19 -2.11 7.92
CA LEU A 76 -0.24 -3.22 8.05
C LEU A 76 -0.12 -3.63 9.53
N PRO A 77 0.37 -4.85 9.82
CA PRO A 77 0.78 -5.22 11.16
C PRO A 77 1.74 -4.20 11.76
N GLU A 78 1.82 -4.18 13.09
CA GLU A 78 2.78 -3.31 13.76
C GLU A 78 4.21 -3.64 13.34
N VAL A 79 4.99 -2.59 13.06
CA VAL A 79 6.42 -2.66 12.83
C VAL A 79 7.16 -2.21 14.10
N GLN A 80 7.97 -3.10 14.64
CA GLN A 80 8.89 -2.86 15.75
C GLN A 80 10.00 -1.89 15.31
N GLY A 81 10.61 -1.16 16.24
CA GLY A 81 11.72 -0.24 15.94
C GLY A 81 11.38 1.25 15.91
N GLY A 82 10.13 1.63 16.15
CA GLY A 82 9.76 3.03 16.41
C GLY A 82 10.15 3.99 15.28
N SER A 83 10.93 5.03 15.59
CA SER A 83 11.40 6.04 14.64
C SER A 83 12.47 5.52 13.66
N ALA A 84 13.15 4.41 13.96
CA ALA A 84 14.11 3.80 13.04
C ALA A 84 13.44 3.31 11.75
N VAL A 85 12.15 2.91 11.85
CA VAL A 85 11.34 2.50 10.70
C VAL A 85 11.26 3.59 9.65
N THR A 86 11.02 4.85 10.06
CA THR A 86 10.92 5.97 9.12
C THR A 86 12.26 6.32 8.48
N GLY A 87 13.37 6.23 9.23
CA GLY A 87 14.72 6.43 8.69
C GLY A 87 15.06 5.39 7.62
N PHE A 88 14.79 4.12 7.90
CA PHE A 88 14.99 3.03 6.93
C PHE A 88 14.19 3.25 5.63
N ILE A 89 12.93 3.67 5.71
CA ILE A 89 12.11 3.95 4.53
C ILE A 89 12.67 5.13 3.73
N GLU A 90 13.17 6.18 4.40
CA GLU A 90 13.73 7.38 3.77
C GLU A 90 15.02 7.11 3.01
N GLU A 91 15.85 6.23 3.55
CA GLU A 91 17.12 5.83 2.95
C GLU A 91 16.94 4.74 1.87
N SER A 92 15.77 4.12 1.81
CA SER A 92 15.50 3.03 0.87
C SER A 92 15.46 3.53 -0.59
N PRO A 93 16.31 3.00 -1.48
CA PRO A 93 16.46 3.53 -2.82
C PRO A 93 15.20 3.30 -3.67
N ALA A 94 14.96 4.17 -4.64
CA ALA A 94 13.79 4.08 -5.51
C ALA A 94 13.84 2.89 -6.49
N VAL A 95 15.05 2.42 -6.82
CA VAL A 95 15.34 1.26 -7.66
C VAL A 95 16.21 0.31 -6.82
N HIS A 96 16.08 -1.00 -7.01
CA HIS A 96 17.03 -1.97 -6.47
C HIS A 96 18.07 -2.25 -7.57
N GLU A 97 19.35 -2.03 -7.29
CA GLU A 97 20.43 -2.24 -8.29
C GLU A 97 20.77 -3.72 -8.50
N GLU A 98 20.46 -4.57 -7.52
CA GLU A 98 20.66 -6.01 -7.64
C GLU A 98 19.38 -6.68 -8.17
N ASP A 99 19.49 -7.14 -9.42
CA ASP A 99 18.51 -7.92 -10.16
C ASP A 99 17.97 -9.11 -9.36
N SER A 100 16.64 -9.16 -9.17
CA SER A 100 15.82 -10.39 -9.06
C SER A 100 14.41 -10.13 -8.52
N TYR A 101 14.13 -8.93 -7.99
CA TYR A 101 12.82 -8.66 -7.43
C TYR A 101 12.29 -7.26 -7.79
N PRO A 102 11.26 -7.15 -8.66
CA PRO A 102 10.60 -8.19 -9.44
C PRO A 102 11.49 -8.68 -10.60
N PRO A 103 11.31 -9.93 -11.06
CA PRO A 103 12.20 -10.61 -12.01
C PRO A 103 12.25 -10.04 -13.44
N ASP A 104 11.55 -8.93 -13.72
CA ASP A 104 11.65 -8.19 -14.97
C ASP A 104 11.71 -6.69 -14.65
N ALA A 105 12.80 -6.01 -15.00
CA ALA A 105 12.95 -4.55 -14.84
C ALA A 105 11.85 -3.72 -15.53
N ARG A 106 11.07 -4.32 -16.46
CA ARG A 106 9.89 -3.71 -17.09
C ARG A 106 8.65 -3.65 -16.19
N GLN A 107 8.68 -4.29 -15.03
CA GLN A 107 7.54 -4.41 -14.12
C GLN A 107 7.69 -3.57 -12.84
N TRP A 108 8.80 -2.85 -12.63
CA TRP A 108 8.99 -2.02 -11.43
C TRP A 108 7.87 -0.99 -11.29
N SER A 109 7.35 -0.86 -10.07
CA SER A 109 6.23 0.03 -9.77
C SER A 109 6.30 0.50 -8.32
N CYS A 110 5.54 1.55 -8.00
CA CYS A 110 5.37 2.00 -6.62
C CYS A 110 4.80 0.88 -5.72
N ALA A 111 3.94 0.00 -6.23
CA ALA A 111 3.45 -1.15 -5.49
C ALA A 111 4.60 -2.13 -5.16
N TRP A 112 5.49 -2.43 -6.11
CA TRP A 112 6.64 -3.29 -5.86
C TRP A 112 7.62 -2.72 -4.84
N TRP A 113 7.87 -1.41 -4.90
CA TRP A 113 8.72 -0.75 -3.91
C TRP A 113 8.14 -0.86 -2.49
N VAL A 114 6.82 -0.66 -2.34
CA VAL A 114 6.12 -0.86 -1.06
C VAL A 114 6.21 -2.33 -0.60
N ILE A 115 5.95 -3.28 -1.49
CA ILE A 115 6.03 -4.73 -1.16
C ILE A 115 7.45 -5.11 -0.73
N ARG A 116 8.48 -4.59 -1.41
CA ARG A 116 9.89 -4.83 -1.05
C ARG A 116 10.18 -4.35 0.38
N LEU A 117 9.75 -3.14 0.73
CA LEU A 117 9.91 -2.62 2.09
C LEU A 117 9.22 -3.49 3.14
N ILE A 118 7.98 -3.91 2.86
CA ILE A 118 7.23 -4.80 3.75
C ILE A 118 7.99 -6.12 3.96
N ARG A 119 8.55 -6.70 2.88
CA ARG A 119 9.39 -7.90 2.97
C ARG A 119 10.64 -7.67 3.80
N SER A 120 11.35 -6.55 3.61
CA SER A 120 12.52 -6.23 4.42
C SER A 120 12.20 -6.17 5.92
N PHE A 121 11.06 -5.62 6.31
CA PHE A 121 10.63 -5.61 7.71
C PHE A 121 10.25 -7.00 8.23
N VAL A 122 9.64 -7.84 7.39
CA VAL A 122 9.33 -9.24 7.74
C VAL A 122 10.61 -10.05 7.92
N ASP A 123 11.55 -9.94 6.97
CA ASP A 123 12.81 -10.69 6.99
C ASP A 123 13.74 -10.23 8.13
N ALA A 124 13.63 -8.97 8.55
CA ALA A 124 14.29 -8.44 9.74
C ALA A 124 13.55 -8.76 11.06
N GLU A 125 12.47 -9.55 11.01
CA GLU A 125 11.62 -9.89 12.18
C GLU A 125 11.02 -8.66 12.90
N MET A 126 10.98 -7.51 12.21
CA MET A 126 10.40 -6.27 12.73
C MET A 126 8.89 -6.23 12.52
N MET A 127 8.35 -7.01 11.60
CA MET A 127 6.92 -7.11 11.33
C MET A 127 6.52 -8.58 11.28
N VAL A 128 5.41 -8.93 11.93
CA VAL A 128 4.85 -10.28 11.82
C VAL A 128 4.41 -10.51 10.38
N ASP A 129 4.94 -11.55 9.75
CA ASP A 129 4.42 -12.02 8.49
C ASP A 129 3.03 -12.61 8.73
N PRO A 130 1.96 -12.01 8.19
CA PRO A 130 0.60 -12.52 8.40
C PRO A 130 0.38 -13.89 7.74
N VAL A 131 1.27 -14.32 6.84
CA VAL A 131 1.20 -15.55 6.04
C VAL A 131 2.12 -16.66 6.56
N ARG A 132 3.37 -16.36 6.98
CA ARG A 132 4.27 -17.37 7.57
C ARG A 132 3.68 -17.91 8.87
N GLY A 133 3.33 -19.19 8.85
CA GLY A 133 2.85 -19.94 10.01
C GLY A 133 1.35 -20.28 9.99
N ARG A 134 0.56 -19.75 9.05
CA ARG A 134 -0.88 -20.08 8.95
C ARG A 134 -1.33 -20.70 7.63
N ASP A 135 -0.55 -20.59 6.56
CA ASP A 135 -0.88 -21.18 5.27
C ASP A 135 0.27 -22.05 4.74
N THR A 136 0.27 -23.33 5.12
CA THR A 136 1.00 -24.38 4.39
C THR A 136 0.33 -24.74 3.05
N GLU A 137 -0.84 -24.19 2.73
CA GLU A 137 -1.69 -24.68 1.62
C GLU A 137 -2.35 -23.57 0.77
N GLY A 138 -1.64 -22.51 0.38
CA GLY A 138 -2.08 -21.64 -0.74
C GLY A 138 -3.42 -20.91 -0.59
N ASN A 139 -3.97 -20.84 0.62
CA ASN A 139 -5.33 -20.35 0.92
C ASN A 139 -5.43 -18.83 1.06
N TRP A 140 -4.33 -18.12 1.30
CA TRP A 140 -4.31 -16.67 1.59
C TRP A 140 -5.17 -15.81 0.65
N PHE A 141 -5.19 -16.16 -0.64
CA PHE A 141 -5.96 -15.45 -1.66
C PHE A 141 -7.48 -15.66 -1.51
N GLU A 142 -7.92 -16.86 -1.12
CA GLU A 142 -9.33 -17.15 -0.79
C GLU A 142 -9.80 -16.39 0.45
N ARG A 143 -8.96 -16.34 1.50
CA ARG A 143 -9.26 -15.52 2.70
C ARG A 143 -9.32 -14.03 2.38
N PHE A 144 -8.42 -13.53 1.53
CA PHE A 144 -8.50 -12.16 1.03
C PHE A 144 -9.83 -11.92 0.31
N LYS A 145 -10.23 -12.82 -0.60
CA LYS A 145 -11.52 -12.72 -1.29
C LYS A 145 -12.71 -12.70 -0.33
N GLN A 146 -12.75 -13.62 0.63
CA GLN A 146 -13.80 -13.71 1.64
C GLN A 146 -13.91 -12.43 2.47
N ARG A 147 -12.78 -11.83 2.86
CA ARG A 147 -12.76 -10.59 3.65
C ARG A 147 -13.24 -9.38 2.83
N VAL A 148 -12.79 -9.26 1.59
CA VAL A 148 -13.25 -8.19 0.69
C VAL A 148 -14.76 -8.33 0.43
N GLN A 149 -15.25 -9.55 0.21
CA GLN A 149 -16.69 -9.83 0.07
C GLN A 149 -17.50 -9.56 1.35
N ALA A 150 -16.96 -9.91 2.52
CA ALA A 150 -17.60 -9.63 3.82
C ALA A 150 -17.76 -8.12 4.08
N GLN A 151 -16.93 -7.28 3.46
CA GLN A 151 -17.04 -5.83 3.51
C GLN A 151 -17.97 -5.25 2.42
N GLY A 152 -18.75 -6.12 1.73
CA GLY A 152 -19.70 -5.71 0.70
C GLY A 152 -19.04 -5.30 -0.64
N MET A 153 -17.72 -5.50 -0.79
CA MET A 153 -17.03 -5.22 -2.04
C MET A 153 -17.08 -6.43 -2.96
N LYS A 154 -17.45 -6.20 -4.24
CA LYS A 154 -17.44 -7.25 -5.25
C LYS A 154 -16.06 -7.34 -5.88
N LEU A 155 -15.46 -8.53 -5.86
CA LEU A 155 -14.25 -8.83 -6.63
C LEU A 155 -14.63 -9.40 -7.99
N GLU A 156 -14.22 -8.71 -9.05
CA GLU A 156 -14.38 -9.13 -10.44
C GLU A 156 -13.01 -9.51 -11.00
N GLN A 157 -12.91 -10.69 -11.62
CA GLN A 157 -11.73 -11.08 -12.38
C GLN A 157 -11.93 -10.63 -13.84
N LYS A 158 -11.15 -9.64 -14.31
CA LYS A 158 -11.09 -9.28 -15.74
C LYS A 158 -9.68 -9.51 -16.27
N ARG A 159 -9.56 -10.28 -17.35
CA ARG A 159 -8.29 -10.58 -18.04
C ARG A 159 -7.19 -11.13 -17.11
N GLY A 160 -7.56 -11.99 -16.16
CA GLY A 160 -6.62 -12.58 -15.19
C GLY A 160 -6.20 -11.66 -14.04
N GLN A 161 -6.73 -10.42 -13.97
CA GLN A 161 -6.51 -9.50 -12.85
C GLN A 161 -7.78 -9.34 -12.02
N TRP A 162 -7.63 -9.35 -10.70
CA TRP A 162 -8.72 -9.14 -9.75
C TRP A 162 -8.90 -7.65 -9.48
N MET A 163 -10.13 -7.17 -9.59
CA MET A 163 -10.50 -5.77 -9.38
C MET A 163 -11.70 -5.69 -8.44
N THR A 164 -11.75 -4.67 -7.58
CA THR A 164 -12.94 -4.36 -6.78
C THR A 164 -13.90 -3.47 -7.58
N SER A 165 -15.18 -3.83 -7.71
CA SER A 165 -16.23 -2.94 -8.22
C SER A 165 -17.02 -2.35 -7.06
N GLN A 166 -17.18 -1.02 -7.04
CA GLN A 166 -18.11 -0.32 -6.15
C GLN A 166 -19.10 0.48 -7.00
N ASP A 167 -20.38 0.40 -6.63
CA ASP A 167 -21.46 1.25 -7.14
C ASP A 167 -21.22 2.71 -6.72
N THR A 168 -21.47 3.63 -7.65
CA THR A 168 -21.03 5.03 -7.63
C THR A 168 -21.91 5.97 -6.77
N GLY A 169 -22.33 5.52 -5.59
CA GLY A 169 -23.10 6.33 -4.65
C GLY A 169 -22.27 6.81 -3.46
N SER A 170 -21.93 8.11 -3.43
CA SER A 170 -21.41 8.87 -2.26
C SER A 170 -20.29 8.19 -1.44
N MET A 171 -19.02 8.45 -1.78
CA MET A 171 -17.86 7.96 -1.01
C MET A 171 -17.70 8.72 0.32
N THR A 172 -18.17 8.11 1.41
CA THR A 172 -17.56 8.29 2.73
C THR A 172 -16.17 7.65 2.67
N ILE A 173 -15.11 8.33 3.12
CA ILE A 173 -13.77 7.74 3.25
C ILE A 173 -13.87 6.57 4.23
N GLN A 174 -14.10 5.35 3.73
CA GLN A 174 -14.07 4.14 4.54
C GLN A 174 -12.63 3.65 4.58
N SER A 175 -12.02 3.70 5.77
CA SER A 175 -10.80 2.95 6.03
C SER A 175 -11.10 1.46 5.82
N ILE A 176 -10.56 0.86 4.76
CA ILE A 176 -10.52 -0.59 4.61
C ILE A 176 -9.43 -1.09 5.57
N ILE A 177 -9.76 -1.18 6.85
CA ILE A 177 -8.88 -1.80 7.84
C ILE A 177 -8.92 -3.30 7.54
N LEU A 178 -7.98 -3.79 6.73
CA LEU A 178 -7.67 -5.21 6.66
C LEU A 178 -6.91 -5.57 7.94
N ASP A 179 -7.65 -5.82 9.01
CA ASP A 179 -7.06 -6.29 10.27
C ASP A 179 -6.67 -7.77 10.12
N PHE A 180 -5.36 -8.05 10.08
CA PHE A 180 -4.82 -9.40 9.99
C PHE A 180 -4.79 -10.13 11.35
N ASN A 181 -5.21 -9.45 12.44
CA ASN A 181 -5.17 -9.97 13.80
C ASN A 181 -6.55 -10.30 14.41
N ALA A 182 -7.66 -10.08 13.68
CA ALA A 182 -8.97 -10.48 14.16
C ALA A 182 -9.13 -12.02 14.09
N THR A 183 -9.07 -12.65 15.27
CA THR A 183 -9.46 -14.04 15.56
C THR A 183 -10.94 -14.26 15.42
#